data_AF-A0A2M8HJE4-F1
#
_entry.id   AF-A0A2M8HJE4-F1
#
_cell.length_a   1.000
_cell.length_b   1.000
_cell.length_c   1.000
_cell.angle_alpha   90.00
_cell.angle_beta   90.00
_cell.angle_gamma   90.00
#
_symmetry.space_group_name_H-M   'P 1'
#
loop_
_entity.id
_entity.type
_entity.pdbx_description
1 polymer ?
#
loop_
_entity_poly.entity_id
_entity_poly.type
_entity_poly.pdbx_seq_one_letter_code
_entity_poly.pdbx_strand_id
1 'polypeptide(L)'
;MNKIRLYSFITGILCMMNCGQIESKDSNQAAEVTSKLPKSTIDWELPKNWKKPNADILKTKLNSMQYKVTQEEGTEPPFRNEYHDNKEQGIYVDIVSGEPLFSSLDKYDSGTGWPSFTKPLVNDLIIYHIDSSWGMKRIEVQSKHGKSHLGHVFEDGPNPTGLRYCMNSASLRFIPLSQLEKEGYGKFLSLFNQTKVKK
;
A
#
# COMPACT_ATOMS: atom_id res chain seq x y z
N MET A 1 14.42 -60.37 -41.92
CA MET A 1 13.29 -59.41 -41.86
C MET A 1 13.66 -58.28 -40.90
N ASN A 2 13.54 -57.04 -41.38
CA ASN A 2 13.69 -55.71 -40.75
C ASN A 2 15.05 -55.39 -40.07
N LYS A 3 16.00 -54.76 -40.78
CA LYS A 3 16.18 -53.33 -41.18
C LYS A 3 16.70 -52.39 -40.07
N ILE A 4 17.94 -51.95 -40.32
CA ILE A 4 18.78 -50.86 -39.81
C ILE A 4 18.05 -49.51 -39.58
N ARG A 5 18.43 -48.76 -38.54
CA ARG A 5 18.85 -47.34 -38.67
C ARG A 5 19.58 -46.78 -37.43
N LEU A 6 20.82 -46.37 -37.68
CA LEU A 6 21.67 -45.42 -36.98
C LEU A 6 20.99 -44.03 -36.93
N TYR A 7 21.18 -43.23 -35.86
CA TYR A 7 21.54 -41.80 -35.91
C TYR A 7 21.80 -41.24 -34.50
N SER A 8 22.96 -40.60 -34.38
CA SER A 8 23.48 -39.80 -33.27
C SER A 8 22.73 -38.47 -33.15
N PHE A 9 22.42 -37.97 -31.95
CA PHE A 9 22.31 -36.52 -31.70
C PHE A 9 22.60 -36.19 -30.23
N ILE A 10 23.66 -35.40 -30.07
CA ILE A 10 24.00 -34.54 -28.94
C ILE A 10 22.85 -33.54 -28.72
N THR A 11 22.50 -33.23 -27.47
CA THR A 11 22.23 -31.87 -26.91
C THR A 11 21.27 -31.92 -25.71
N GLY A 12 21.52 -31.04 -24.71
CA GLY A 12 20.54 -30.62 -23.70
C GLY A 12 20.99 -30.90 -22.25
N ILE A 13 22.07 -30.29 -21.77
CA ILE A 13 22.04 -29.03 -21.01
C ILE A 13 21.08 -29.09 -19.80
N LEU A 14 21.68 -29.39 -18.65
CA LEU A 14 21.57 -28.66 -17.39
C LEU A 14 20.34 -27.76 -17.23
N CYS A 15 19.29 -28.25 -16.58
CA CYS A 15 18.32 -27.40 -15.91
C CYS A 15 18.69 -27.30 -14.43
N MET A 16 19.85 -26.71 -14.16
CA MET A 16 20.10 -26.02 -12.89
C MET A 16 20.02 -24.53 -13.18
N MET A 17 19.48 -23.80 -12.22
CA MET A 17 19.28 -22.34 -12.22
C MET A 17 18.00 -21.87 -12.90
N ASN A 18 16.94 -21.73 -12.11
CA ASN A 18 16.34 -20.40 -11.99
C ASN A 18 15.67 -20.13 -10.63
N CYS A 19 16.40 -20.36 -9.54
CA CYS A 19 15.99 -19.85 -8.22
C CYS A 19 16.57 -18.44 -7.94
N GLY A 20 17.29 -17.83 -8.89
CA GLY A 20 18.09 -16.61 -8.67
C GLY A 20 17.74 -15.37 -9.51
N GLN A 21 16.83 -15.44 -10.49
CA GLN A 21 16.46 -14.25 -11.29
C GLN A 21 15.19 -13.55 -10.81
N ILE A 22 14.35 -14.21 -10.01
CA ILE A 22 13.06 -13.64 -9.56
C ILE A 22 13.31 -12.51 -8.53
N GLU A 23 14.16 -12.74 -7.53
CA GLU A 23 14.47 -11.73 -6.49
C GLU A 23 15.09 -10.42 -7.01
N SER A 24 15.86 -10.48 -8.12
CA SER A 24 16.60 -9.32 -8.65
C SER A 24 15.72 -8.31 -9.40
N LYS A 25 14.63 -8.76 -10.04
CA LYS A 25 13.69 -7.85 -10.70
C LYS A 25 12.67 -7.29 -9.73
N ASP A 26 12.36 -8.06 -8.69
CA ASP A 26 11.32 -7.73 -7.74
C ASP A 26 11.71 -6.58 -6.80
N SER A 27 12.99 -6.55 -6.39
CA SER A 27 13.58 -5.45 -5.63
C SER A 27 13.66 -4.13 -6.41
N ASN A 28 13.80 -4.18 -7.74
CA ASN A 28 13.99 -2.99 -8.56
C ASN A 28 12.72 -2.14 -8.69
N GLN A 29 11.52 -2.74 -8.72
CA GLN A 29 10.28 -1.99 -8.94
C GLN A 29 9.80 -1.25 -7.68
N ALA A 30 9.94 -1.86 -6.50
CA ALA A 30 9.70 -1.18 -5.22
C ALA A 30 10.71 -0.05 -4.96
N ALA A 31 11.97 -0.24 -5.37
CA ALA A 31 12.99 0.80 -5.32
C ALA A 31 12.66 1.97 -6.26
N GLU A 32 12.12 1.69 -7.44
CA GLU A 32 11.67 2.72 -8.39
C GLU A 32 10.54 3.58 -7.80
N VAL A 33 9.50 2.96 -7.22
CA VAL A 33 8.43 3.70 -6.51
C VAL A 33 9.02 4.59 -5.42
N THR A 34 9.90 4.04 -4.59
CA THR A 34 10.52 4.78 -3.48
C THR A 34 11.36 5.96 -3.98
N SER A 35 12.03 5.83 -5.13
CA SER A 35 12.84 6.90 -5.72
C SER A 35 12.04 8.11 -6.23
N LYS A 36 10.75 7.91 -6.57
CA LYS A 36 9.81 8.95 -7.02
C LYS A 36 9.21 9.76 -5.87
N LEU A 37 9.39 9.32 -4.62
CA LEU A 37 8.80 9.97 -3.45
C LEU A 37 9.67 11.10 -2.91
N PRO A 38 9.07 12.24 -2.51
CA PRO A 38 9.79 13.23 -1.72
C PRO A 38 10.15 12.63 -0.35
N LYS A 39 11.24 13.11 0.25
CA LYS A 39 11.59 12.72 1.63
C LYS A 39 10.48 13.16 2.59
N SER A 40 10.11 12.28 3.51
CA SER A 40 9.22 12.65 4.61
C SER A 40 9.89 13.72 5.46
N THR A 41 9.11 14.71 5.88
CA THR A 41 9.58 15.79 6.78
C THR A 41 9.18 15.53 8.23
N ILE A 42 8.36 14.50 8.49
CA ILE A 42 7.84 14.16 9.81
C ILE A 42 8.06 12.67 10.04
N ASP A 43 8.71 12.34 11.14
CA ASP A 43 8.88 10.96 11.60
C ASP A 43 7.73 10.55 12.53
N TRP A 44 7.40 9.26 12.52
CA TRP A 44 6.38 8.67 13.38
C TRP A 44 6.84 7.32 13.92
N GLU A 45 6.50 7.06 15.17
CA GLU A 45 6.73 5.78 15.82
C GLU A 45 5.50 5.40 16.64
N LEU A 46 5.19 4.11 16.68
CA LEU A 46 4.18 3.58 17.60
C LEU A 46 4.72 3.56 19.05
N PRO A 47 3.83 3.50 20.07
CA PRO A 47 4.23 3.30 21.46
C PRO A 47 5.14 2.07 21.60
N LYS A 48 6.19 2.17 22.43
CA LYS A 48 7.20 1.11 22.60
C LYS A 48 6.65 -0.27 22.96
N ASN A 49 5.50 -0.31 23.62
CA ASN A 49 4.82 -1.53 24.06
C ASN A 49 3.73 -2.01 23.08
N TRP A 50 3.58 -1.36 21.93
CA TRP A 50 2.59 -1.75 20.95
C TRP A 50 2.91 -3.13 20.37
N LYS A 51 1.89 -3.98 20.28
CA LYS A 51 1.94 -5.28 19.62
C LYS A 51 0.71 -5.44 18.75
N LYS A 52 0.90 -5.98 17.54
CA LYS A 52 -0.23 -6.32 16.66
C LYS A 52 -1.17 -7.28 17.40
N PRO A 53 -2.47 -6.96 17.52
CA PRO A 53 -3.43 -7.90 18.09
C PRO A 53 -3.49 -9.19 17.27
N ASN A 54 -3.75 -10.32 17.93
CA ASN A 54 -3.91 -11.60 17.25
C ASN A 54 -5.22 -11.65 16.43
N ALA A 55 -5.36 -12.68 15.60
CA ALA A 55 -6.50 -12.84 14.71
C ALA A 55 -7.86 -12.81 15.44
N ASP A 56 -7.97 -13.44 16.61
CA ASP A 56 -9.22 -13.51 17.37
C ASP A 56 -9.64 -12.13 17.87
N ILE A 57 -8.69 -11.35 18.41
CA ILE A 57 -8.95 -9.98 18.83
C ILE A 57 -9.34 -9.13 17.62
N LEU A 58 -8.64 -9.27 16.49
CA LEU A 58 -8.95 -8.51 15.27
C LEU A 58 -10.37 -8.81 14.74
N LYS A 59 -10.81 -10.07 14.76
CA LYS A 59 -12.18 -10.45 14.37
C LYS A 59 -13.27 -9.83 15.24
N THR A 60 -12.96 -9.48 16.49
CA THR A 60 -13.91 -8.78 17.39
C THR A 60 -13.88 -7.26 17.25
N LYS A 61 -12.75 -6.69 16.81
CA LYS A 61 -12.57 -5.24 16.67
C LYS A 61 -12.94 -4.71 15.28
N LEU A 62 -12.71 -5.52 14.25
CA LEU A 62 -12.95 -5.16 12.86
C LEU A 62 -14.27 -5.75 12.39
N ASN A 63 -14.95 -5.03 11.51
CA ASN A 63 -16.04 -5.63 10.77
C ASN A 63 -15.50 -6.63 9.73
N SER A 64 -16.40 -7.43 9.14
CA SER A 64 -16.03 -8.50 8.20
C SER A 64 -15.26 -7.99 6.98
N MET A 65 -15.62 -6.83 6.43
CA MET A 65 -14.92 -6.23 5.28
C MET A 65 -13.52 -5.74 5.68
N GLN A 66 -13.40 -5.03 6.80
CA GLN A 66 -12.13 -4.55 7.33
C GLN A 66 -11.17 -5.70 7.62
N TYR A 67 -11.66 -6.78 8.25
CA TYR A 67 -10.84 -7.97 8.49
C TYR A 67 -10.41 -8.62 7.18
N LYS A 68 -11.34 -8.87 6.26
CA LYS A 68 -11.05 -9.49 4.95
C LYS A 68 -10.05 -8.68 4.15
N VAL A 69 -10.22 -7.36 4.07
CA VAL A 69 -9.28 -6.48 3.37
C VAL A 69 -7.93 -6.50 4.05
N THR A 70 -7.85 -6.20 5.34
CA THR A 70 -6.55 -5.98 6.00
C THR A 70 -5.76 -7.26 6.27
N GLN A 71 -6.42 -8.39 6.53
CA GLN A 71 -5.76 -9.64 6.96
C GLN A 71 -5.79 -10.76 5.91
N GLU A 72 -6.69 -10.69 4.93
CA GLU A 72 -6.88 -11.73 3.91
C GLU A 72 -6.69 -11.19 2.48
N GLU A 73 -6.02 -10.03 2.33
CA GLU A 73 -5.71 -9.38 1.05
C GLU A 73 -6.95 -9.15 0.17
N GLY A 74 -8.11 -8.97 0.81
CA GLY A 74 -9.36 -8.68 0.14
C GLY A 74 -9.38 -7.29 -0.51
N THR A 75 -10.34 -7.08 -1.41
CA THR A 75 -10.61 -5.77 -2.02
C THR A 75 -12.09 -5.43 -1.84
N GLU A 76 -12.38 -4.23 -1.34
CA GLU A 76 -13.75 -3.74 -1.20
C GLU A 76 -14.34 -3.32 -2.56
N PRO A 77 -15.68 -3.28 -2.73
CA PRO A 77 -16.27 -2.89 -3.99
C PRO A 77 -16.00 -1.40 -4.35
N PRO A 78 -15.77 -1.09 -5.64
CA PRO A 78 -15.57 0.29 -6.08
C PRO A 78 -16.86 1.11 -5.87
N PHE A 79 -16.72 2.40 -5.56
CA PHE A 79 -17.81 3.37 -5.33
C PHE A 79 -18.81 2.99 -4.23
N ARG A 80 -18.52 1.95 -3.45
CA ARG A 80 -19.36 1.47 -2.36
C ARG A 80 -18.51 1.28 -1.10
N ASN A 81 -17.82 2.35 -0.76
CA ASN A 81 -16.91 2.40 0.37
C ASN A 81 -16.92 3.80 1.00
N GLU A 82 -16.37 3.93 2.19
CA GLU A 82 -16.55 5.12 3.03
C GLU A 82 -15.76 6.34 2.52
N TYR A 83 -14.63 6.13 1.84
CA TYR A 83 -13.67 7.22 1.60
C TYR A 83 -13.38 7.53 0.14
N HIS A 84 -14.02 6.87 -0.85
CA HIS A 84 -13.77 7.21 -2.25
C HIS A 84 -14.08 8.69 -2.54
N ASP A 85 -15.20 9.21 -2.05
CA ASP A 85 -15.67 10.58 -2.29
C ASP A 85 -15.33 11.55 -1.15
N ASN A 86 -14.85 11.09 0.01
CA ASN A 86 -14.45 11.95 1.13
C ASN A 86 -13.48 13.08 0.68
N LYS A 87 -13.82 14.33 0.98
CA LYS A 87 -13.04 15.55 0.69
C LYS A 87 -12.64 16.33 1.95
N GLU A 88 -12.92 15.82 3.14
CA GLU A 88 -12.62 16.50 4.39
C GLU A 88 -11.10 16.63 4.63
N GLN A 89 -10.70 17.69 5.33
CA GLN A 89 -9.31 17.88 5.75
C GLN A 89 -8.99 16.97 6.93
N GLY A 90 -7.91 16.20 6.82
CA GLY A 90 -7.51 15.23 7.85
C GLY A 90 -6.50 14.22 7.32
N ILE A 91 -6.23 13.19 8.11
CA ILE A 91 -5.32 12.10 7.74
C ILE A 91 -6.05 10.75 7.76
N TYR A 92 -5.50 9.79 7.04
CA TYR A 92 -5.94 8.40 7.02
C TYR A 92 -4.88 7.58 7.74
N VAL A 93 -5.30 6.86 8.77
CA VAL A 93 -4.43 5.99 9.56
C VAL A 93 -4.79 4.52 9.30
N ASP A 94 -3.86 3.61 9.54
CA ASP A 94 -4.15 2.17 9.55
C ASP A 94 -5.23 1.88 10.60
N ILE A 95 -6.30 1.22 10.18
CA ILE A 95 -7.39 0.86 11.09
C ILE A 95 -6.94 -0.12 12.20
N VAL A 96 -5.87 -0.88 11.97
CA VAL A 96 -5.34 -1.86 12.92
C VAL A 96 -4.33 -1.25 13.89
N SER A 97 -3.29 -0.58 13.36
CA SER A 97 -2.17 -0.08 14.17
C SER A 97 -2.35 1.37 14.61
N GLY A 98 -3.13 2.17 13.87
CA GLY A 98 -3.23 3.61 14.04
C GLY A 98 -2.03 4.38 13.47
N GLU A 99 -1.11 3.73 12.75
CA GLU A 99 0.00 4.43 12.12
C GLU A 99 -0.50 5.34 10.98
N PRO A 100 0.01 6.58 10.83
CA PRO A 100 -0.45 7.54 9.83
C PRO A 100 0.03 7.16 8.44
N LEU A 101 -0.90 6.91 7.52
CA LEU A 101 -0.59 6.37 6.19
C LEU A 101 -0.67 7.43 5.09
N PHE A 102 -1.76 8.21 5.04
CA PHE A 102 -2.01 9.17 3.97
C PHE A 102 -2.61 10.48 4.49
N SER A 103 -2.43 11.56 3.74
CA SER A 103 -3.05 12.87 4.02
C SER A 103 -4.14 13.16 2.99
N SER A 104 -5.22 13.82 3.41
CA SER A 104 -6.21 14.31 2.44
C SER A 104 -5.68 15.42 1.52
N LEU A 105 -4.54 16.05 1.83
CA LEU A 105 -3.85 16.97 0.93
C LEU A 105 -3.30 16.29 -0.33
N ASP A 106 -3.00 15.00 -0.23
CA ASP A 106 -2.46 14.18 -1.32
C ASP A 106 -3.53 13.25 -1.92
N LYS A 107 -4.76 13.32 -1.41
CA LYS A 107 -5.92 12.60 -1.95
C LYS A 107 -6.47 13.31 -3.17
N TYR A 108 -6.81 12.57 -4.20
CA TYR A 108 -7.45 13.11 -5.40
C TYR A 108 -8.52 12.17 -5.94
N ASP A 109 -9.33 12.66 -6.88
CA ASP A 109 -10.30 11.85 -7.59
C ASP A 109 -9.65 11.20 -8.81
N SER A 110 -9.44 9.87 -8.73
CA SER A 110 -8.87 9.08 -9.83
C SER A 110 -9.94 8.51 -10.76
N GLY A 111 -11.23 8.60 -10.39
CA GLY A 111 -12.32 7.93 -11.10
C GLY A 111 -12.34 6.40 -10.97
N THR A 112 -11.48 5.79 -10.14
CA THR A 112 -11.44 4.32 -10.01
C THR A 112 -12.45 3.75 -9.03
N GLY A 113 -13.02 4.59 -8.15
CA GLY A 113 -13.97 4.17 -7.12
C GLY A 113 -13.35 3.78 -5.79
N TRP A 114 -12.05 3.97 -5.60
CA TRP A 114 -11.34 3.79 -4.32
C TRP A 114 -10.58 5.07 -3.94
N PRO A 115 -10.40 5.35 -2.64
CA PRO A 115 -9.58 6.49 -2.21
C PRO A 115 -8.18 6.39 -2.80
N SER A 116 -7.80 7.42 -3.55
CA SER A 116 -6.55 7.46 -4.31
C SER A 116 -5.67 8.61 -3.84
N PHE A 117 -4.38 8.32 -3.64
CA PHE A 117 -3.40 9.28 -3.14
C PHE A 117 -2.18 9.35 -4.06
N THR A 118 -1.47 10.47 -4.06
CA THR A 118 -0.26 10.68 -4.88
C THR A 118 1.02 10.22 -4.19
N LYS A 119 1.01 10.16 -2.85
CA LYS A 119 2.12 9.73 -2.00
C LYS A 119 1.65 9.37 -0.59
N PRO A 120 2.41 8.55 0.16
CA PRO A 120 2.17 8.35 1.59
C PRO A 120 2.54 9.58 2.42
N LEU A 121 1.99 9.63 3.63
CA LEU A 121 2.24 10.69 4.60
C LEU A 121 3.62 10.56 5.24
N VAL A 122 4.04 9.32 5.53
CA VAL A 122 5.37 8.96 6.02
C VAL A 122 5.85 7.74 5.23
N ASN A 123 6.85 7.93 4.37
CA ASN A 123 7.31 6.87 3.44
C ASN A 123 7.73 5.59 4.17
N ASP A 124 8.39 5.74 5.33
CA ASP A 124 8.94 4.64 6.11
C ASP A 124 7.89 3.77 6.79
N LEU A 125 6.59 4.13 6.72
CA LEU A 125 5.47 3.35 7.25
C LEU A 125 4.77 2.49 6.19
N ILE A 126 5.24 2.54 4.94
CA ILE A 126 4.72 1.73 3.84
C ILE A 126 5.71 0.63 3.48
N ILE A 127 5.18 -0.56 3.23
CA ILE A 127 5.92 -1.70 2.69
C ILE A 127 5.33 -2.05 1.32
N TYR A 128 6.22 -2.33 0.37
CA TYR A 128 5.87 -2.72 -0.98
C TYR A 128 6.16 -4.20 -1.20
N HIS A 129 5.19 -4.91 -1.75
CA HIS A 129 5.34 -6.31 -2.16
C HIS A 129 4.91 -6.47 -3.61
N ILE A 130 5.53 -7.41 -4.32
CA ILE A 130 5.08 -7.76 -5.65
C ILE A 130 3.93 -8.73 -5.56
N ASP A 131 2.82 -8.33 -6.15
CA ASP A 131 1.62 -9.12 -6.28
C ASP A 131 1.51 -9.61 -7.73
N SER A 132 1.68 -10.93 -7.90
CA SER A 132 1.48 -11.62 -9.18
C SER A 132 0.16 -12.39 -9.26
N SER A 133 -0.77 -12.13 -8.33
CA SER A 133 -2.08 -12.75 -8.31
C SER A 133 -2.92 -12.32 -9.53
N TRP A 134 -3.93 -13.13 -9.86
CA TRP A 134 -4.87 -12.86 -10.96
C TRP A 134 -4.21 -12.64 -12.34
N GLY A 135 -2.99 -13.12 -12.54
CA GLY A 135 -2.26 -13.00 -13.80
C GLY A 135 -1.75 -11.59 -14.11
N MET A 136 -1.84 -10.67 -13.15
CA MET A 136 -1.33 -9.30 -13.28
C MET A 136 -0.10 -9.12 -12.40
N LYS A 137 0.86 -8.29 -12.82
CA LYS A 137 1.95 -7.85 -11.95
C LYS A 137 1.62 -6.46 -11.41
N ARG A 138 1.41 -6.36 -10.10
CA ARG A 138 1.11 -5.12 -9.38
C ARG A 138 2.04 -4.99 -8.19
N ILE A 139 2.12 -3.79 -7.63
CA ILE A 139 2.84 -3.53 -6.39
C ILE A 139 1.80 -3.36 -5.29
N GLU A 140 1.72 -4.35 -4.42
CA GLU A 140 0.94 -4.30 -3.20
C GLU A 140 1.54 -3.29 -2.22
N VAL A 141 0.66 -2.61 -1.48
CA VAL A 141 0.99 -1.64 -0.45
C VAL A 141 0.45 -2.17 0.88
N GLN A 142 1.34 -2.34 1.85
CA GLN A 142 1.00 -2.75 3.22
C GLN A 142 1.46 -1.69 4.24
N SER A 143 0.78 -1.65 5.38
CA SER A 143 1.24 -0.88 6.54
C SER A 143 2.42 -1.57 7.23
N LYS A 144 3.39 -0.80 7.72
CA LYS A 144 4.63 -1.36 8.27
C LYS A 144 4.42 -2.14 9.55
N HIS A 145 3.68 -1.57 10.50
CA HIS A 145 3.48 -2.16 11.81
C HIS A 145 2.26 -3.07 11.85
N GLY A 146 1.15 -2.65 11.24
CA GLY A 146 -0.06 -3.46 11.16
C GLY A 146 0.07 -4.66 10.23
N LYS A 147 0.98 -4.62 9.23
CA LYS A 147 0.98 -5.59 8.11
C LYS A 147 -0.42 -5.72 7.51
N SER A 148 -1.15 -4.60 7.48
CA SER A 148 -2.49 -4.54 6.91
C SER A 148 -2.33 -4.41 5.40
N HIS A 149 -2.97 -5.28 4.63
CA HIS A 149 -3.14 -5.03 3.20
C HIS A 149 -3.95 -3.74 3.02
N LEU A 150 -3.37 -2.76 2.31
CA LEU A 150 -3.99 -1.47 2.06
C LEU A 150 -4.56 -1.42 0.65
N GLY A 151 -3.82 -1.90 -0.33
CA GLY A 151 -4.21 -1.91 -1.74
C GLY A 151 -2.98 -1.98 -2.64
N HIS A 152 -2.97 -1.21 -3.72
CA HIS A 152 -1.90 -1.25 -4.73
C HIS A 152 -1.46 0.14 -5.16
N VAL A 153 -0.20 0.25 -5.60
CA VAL A 153 0.35 1.46 -6.23
C VAL A 153 0.58 1.24 -7.72
N PHE A 154 0.25 2.25 -8.52
CA PHE A 154 0.35 2.27 -9.98
C PHE A 154 1.10 3.52 -10.46
N GLU A 155 1.64 3.48 -11.68
CA GLU A 155 2.41 4.58 -12.29
C GLU A 155 1.57 5.45 -13.24
N ASP A 156 0.25 5.43 -13.07
CA ASP A 156 -0.73 6.19 -13.85
C ASP A 156 -1.31 7.38 -13.06
N GLY A 157 -0.58 7.83 -12.04
CA GLY A 157 -0.98 8.95 -11.19
C GLY A 157 -0.63 10.32 -11.76
N PRO A 158 -1.13 11.40 -11.15
CA PRO A 158 -0.79 12.76 -11.56
C PRO A 158 0.64 13.13 -11.16
N ASN A 159 1.17 14.16 -11.81
CA ASN A 159 2.40 14.83 -11.40
C ASN A 159 2.28 15.39 -9.96
N PRO A 160 3.39 15.53 -9.21
CA PRO A 160 4.78 15.33 -9.65
C PRO A 160 5.32 13.91 -9.48
N THR A 161 4.65 13.04 -8.71
CA THR A 161 5.15 11.67 -8.45
C THR A 161 4.86 10.72 -9.61
N GLY A 162 3.77 10.96 -10.36
CA GLY A 162 3.25 10.01 -11.34
C GLY A 162 2.66 8.75 -10.70
N LEU A 163 2.51 8.72 -9.37
CA LEU A 163 2.08 7.55 -8.63
C LEU A 163 0.61 7.67 -8.19
N ARG A 164 -0.10 6.55 -8.25
CA ARG A 164 -1.47 6.40 -7.75
C ARG A 164 -1.52 5.28 -6.72
N TYR A 165 -1.61 5.66 -5.45
CA TYR A 165 -1.90 4.76 -4.34
C TYR A 165 -3.40 4.53 -4.25
N CYS A 166 -3.87 3.41 -4.79
CA CYS A 166 -5.28 3.01 -4.81
C CYS A 166 -5.60 2.12 -3.62
N MET A 167 -6.11 2.70 -2.54
CA MET A 167 -6.26 2.04 -1.24
C MET A 167 -7.71 1.63 -0.97
N ASN A 168 -7.90 0.61 -0.14
CA ASN A 168 -9.21 0.23 0.38
C ASN A 168 -9.56 1.10 1.59
N SER A 169 -10.74 1.72 1.59
CA SER A 169 -11.29 2.45 2.74
C SER A 169 -11.40 1.55 3.98
N ALA A 170 -11.76 0.28 3.80
CA ALA A 170 -11.83 -0.71 4.87
C ALA A 170 -10.47 -1.00 5.55
N SER A 171 -9.36 -0.55 4.99
CA SER A 171 -8.04 -0.62 5.65
C SER A 171 -7.66 0.66 6.41
N LEU A 172 -8.45 1.71 6.23
CA LEU A 172 -8.17 3.05 6.72
C LEU A 172 -9.18 3.46 7.79
N ARG A 173 -8.75 4.37 8.66
CA ARG A 173 -9.63 5.17 9.51
C ARG A 173 -9.30 6.64 9.29
N PHE A 174 -10.32 7.43 8.97
CA PHE A 174 -10.13 8.86 8.78
C PHE A 174 -10.14 9.60 10.13
N ILE A 175 -9.21 10.54 10.30
CA ILE A 175 -9.13 11.44 11.45
C ILE A 175 -9.24 12.87 10.92
N PRO A 176 -10.37 13.57 11.18
CA PRO A 176 -10.54 14.96 10.76
C PRO A 176 -9.48 15.87 11.36
N LEU A 177 -9.15 16.95 10.64
CA LEU A 177 -8.16 17.96 11.05
C LEU A 177 -8.42 18.49 12.47
N SER A 178 -9.69 18.70 12.81
CA SER A 178 -10.13 19.18 14.12
C SER A 178 -9.89 18.19 15.27
N GLN A 179 -9.62 16.91 14.96
CA GLN A 179 -9.42 15.84 15.95
C GLN A 179 -7.96 15.37 16.05
N LEU A 180 -7.07 15.82 15.15
CA LEU A 180 -5.68 15.36 15.12
C LEU A 180 -4.97 15.51 16.47
N GLU A 181 -5.08 16.69 17.11
CA GLU A 181 -4.42 16.91 18.41
C GLU A 181 -4.98 16.01 19.51
N LYS A 182 -6.31 15.95 19.60
CA LYS A 182 -7.02 15.17 20.61
C LYS A 182 -6.70 13.67 20.51
N GLU A 183 -6.51 13.17 19.28
CA GLU A 183 -6.19 11.76 19.02
C GLU A 183 -4.67 11.46 19.02
N GLY A 184 -3.81 12.44 19.32
CA GLY A 184 -2.35 12.22 19.43
C GLY A 184 -1.57 12.37 18.12
N TYR A 185 -2.21 12.87 17.07
CA TYR A 185 -1.64 13.14 15.74
C TYR A 185 -1.28 14.63 15.53
N GLY A 186 -1.16 15.40 16.62
CA GLY A 186 -0.93 16.85 16.57
C GLY A 186 0.30 17.29 15.75
N LYS A 187 1.33 16.44 15.62
CA LYS A 187 2.51 16.70 14.78
C LYS A 187 2.14 17.01 13.31
N PHE A 188 1.04 16.45 12.81
CA PHE A 188 0.60 16.62 11.42
C PHE A 188 -0.24 17.88 11.19
N LEU A 189 -0.62 18.63 12.24
CA LEU A 189 -1.36 19.90 12.10
C LEU A 189 -0.61 20.91 11.21
N SER A 190 0.73 20.93 11.33
CA SER A 190 1.60 21.84 10.59
C SER A 190 1.45 21.71 9.06
N LEU A 191 1.12 20.52 8.55
CA LEU A 191 0.90 20.27 7.13
C LEU A 191 -0.27 21.08 6.58
N PHE A 192 -1.36 21.19 7.35
CA PHE A 192 -2.58 21.88 6.92
C PHE A 192 -2.50 23.40 7.07
N ASN A 193 -1.64 23.88 7.97
CA ASN A 193 -1.40 25.31 8.16
C ASN A 193 -0.53 25.91 7.04
N GLN A 194 0.48 25.16 6.57
CA GLN A 194 1.35 25.61 5.47
C GLN A 194 0.59 25.80 4.15
N THR A 195 -0.44 25.00 3.90
CA THR A 195 -1.25 25.09 2.68
C THR A 195 -2.08 26.38 2.63
N LYS A 196 -2.47 26.94 3.79
CA LYS A 196 -3.20 28.22 3.84
C LYS A 196 -2.34 29.42 3.44
N VAL A 197 -1.00 29.31 3.55
CA VAL A 197 -0.06 30.41 3.27
C VAL A 197 0.36 30.44 1.80
N LYS A 198 0.16 29.34 1.05
CA LYS A 198 0.56 29.22 -0.37
C LYS A 198 -0.58 29.48 -1.38
N LYS A 199 -1.76 29.90 -0.91
CA LYS A 199 -2.88 30.37 -1.74
C LYS A 199 -2.94 31.88 -1.68
#